data_AF-A0A1Q7WUZ9-F1
#
_entry.id   AF-A0A1Q7WUZ9-F1
#
_cell.length_a   1.000
_cell.length_b   1.000
_cell.length_c   1.000
_cell.angle_alpha   90.00
_cell.angle_beta   90.00
_cell.angle_gamma   90.00
#
_symmetry.space_group_name_H-M   'P 1'
#
loop_
_entity.id
_entity.type
_entity.pdbx_description
1 polymer ?
#
loop_
_entity_poly.entity_id
_entity_poly.type
_entity_poly.pdbx_seq_one_letter_code
_entity_poly.pdbx_strand_id
1 'polypeptide(L)'
;MADPRQSLGRRAEEAAAAFLVRAGLVVVERNVRFPLGELDLVCRDGGAWVFVEVKCRQARWGDTPAAAVEWRKRRRLVRLAQHYL
;
A
#
# COMPACT_ATOMS: atom_id res chain seq x y z
N MET A 1 -15.09 -13.57 16.20
CA MET A 1 -14.80 -14.18 14.88
C MET A 1 -14.08 -13.13 14.04
N ALA A 2 -12.89 -13.42 13.51
CA ALA A 2 -12.12 -12.45 12.72
C ALA A 2 -12.81 -12.18 11.37
N ASP A 3 -12.91 -10.92 10.97
CA ASP A 3 -13.50 -10.53 9.68
C ASP A 3 -12.68 -11.15 8.53
N PRO A 4 -13.29 -11.98 7.66
CA PRO A 4 -12.62 -12.58 6.50
C PRO A 4 -11.92 -11.56 5.59
N ARG A 5 -12.38 -10.30 5.59
CA ARG A 5 -11.75 -9.21 4.83
C ARG A 5 -10.45 -8.73 5.47
N GLN A 6 -10.36 -8.72 6.79
CA GLN A 6 -9.12 -8.38 7.50
C GLN A 6 -8.04 -9.43 7.32
N SER A 7 -8.40 -10.72 7.32
CA SER A 7 -7.44 -11.79 7.07
C SER A 7 -6.92 -11.76 5.63
N LEU A 8 -7.80 -11.45 4.66
CA LEU A 8 -7.42 -11.26 3.26
C LEU A 8 -6.47 -10.06 3.07
N GLY A 9 -6.77 -8.92 3.72
CA GLY A 9 -5.93 -7.72 3.67
C GLY A 9 -4.51 -7.98 4.19
N ARG A 10 -4.39 -8.62 5.36
CA ARG A 10 -3.08 -8.99 5.92
C ARG A 10 -2.28 -9.91 5.01
N ARG A 11 -2.93 -10.94 4.44
CA ARG A 11 -2.26 -11.86 3.50
C ARG A 11 -1.80 -11.15 2.23
N ALA A 12 -2.58 -10.18 1.74
CA ALA A 12 -2.19 -9.38 0.58
C ALA A 12 -0.96 -8.51 0.89
N GLU A 13 -0.95 -7.87 2.07
CA GLU A 13 0.20 -7.06 2.51
C GLU A 13 1.46 -7.91 2.68
N GLU A 14 1.33 -9.09 3.26
CA GLU A 14 2.45 -10.02 3.44
C GLU A 14 2.98 -10.55 2.10
N ALA A 15 2.09 -10.89 1.16
CA ALA A 15 2.48 -11.26 -0.19
C ALA A 15 3.17 -10.11 -0.94
N ALA A 16 2.69 -8.88 -0.77
CA ALA A 16 3.29 -7.68 -1.36
C ALA A 16 4.68 -7.43 -0.78
N ALA A 17 4.84 -7.48 0.55
CA ALA A 17 6.14 -7.33 1.21
C ALA A 17 7.13 -8.39 0.72
N ALA A 18 6.72 -9.66 0.67
CA ALA A 18 7.58 -10.74 0.19
C ALA A 18 7.95 -10.57 -1.29
N PHE A 19 7.04 -10.07 -2.13
CA PHE A 19 7.33 -9.74 -3.52
C PHE A 19 8.38 -8.63 -3.64
N LEU A 20 8.23 -7.54 -2.88
CA LEU A 20 9.16 -6.40 -2.91
C LEU A 20 10.56 -6.81 -2.43
N VAL A 21 10.64 -7.63 -1.39
CA VAL A 21 11.92 -8.20 -0.92
C VAL A 21 12.58 -9.05 -2.00
N ARG A 22 11.81 -9.93 -2.68
CA ARG A 22 12.35 -10.71 -3.80
C ARG A 22 12.76 -9.84 -4.99
N ALA A 23 12.15 -8.68 -5.16
CA ALA A 23 12.52 -7.70 -6.17
C ALA A 23 13.74 -6.84 -5.78
N GLY A 24 14.34 -7.07 -4.61
CA GLY A 24 15.56 -6.39 -4.15
C GLY A 24 15.33 -5.18 -3.26
N LEU A 25 14.07 -4.86 -2.92
CA LEU A 25 13.76 -3.77 -2.01
C LEU A 25 13.88 -4.21 -0.55
N VAL A 26 14.25 -3.27 0.31
CA VAL A 26 14.25 -3.48 1.77
C VAL A 26 12.97 -2.90 2.34
N VAL A 27 12.12 -3.74 2.93
CA VAL A 27 10.94 -3.26 3.68
C VAL A 27 11.44 -2.67 5.01
N VAL A 28 11.21 -1.37 5.21
CA VAL A 28 11.62 -0.62 6.41
C VAL A 28 10.52 -0.64 7.46
N GLU A 29 9.29 -0.31 7.05
CA GLU A 29 8.14 -0.26 7.94
C GLU A 29 6.87 -0.78 7.25
N ARG A 30 5.91 -1.21 8.07
CA ARG A 30 4.61 -1.74 7.66
C ARG A 30 3.51 -1.07 8.48
N ASN A 31 2.36 -0.79 7.87
CA ASN A 31 1.19 -0.19 8.53
C ASN A 31 1.51 1.11 9.29
N VAL A 32 2.22 2.05 8.65
CA VAL A 32 2.56 3.34 9.27
C VAL A 32 1.32 4.21 9.34
N ARG A 33 0.98 4.69 10.54
CA ARG A 33 -0.25 5.45 10.80
C ARG A 33 0.05 6.90 11.13
N PHE A 34 -0.69 7.79 10.51
CA PHE A 34 -0.70 9.23 10.75
C PHE A 34 -2.14 9.72 10.99
N PRO A 35 -2.35 10.91 11.58
CA PRO A 35 -3.68 11.49 11.69
C PRO A 35 -4.38 11.69 10.34
N LEU A 36 -3.61 11.85 9.25
CA LEU A 36 -4.09 12.13 7.89
C LEU A 36 -4.33 10.85 7.07
N GLY A 37 -3.91 9.69 7.55
CA GLY A 37 -4.01 8.41 6.84
C GLY A 37 -2.92 7.41 7.21
N GLU A 38 -2.80 6.35 6.42
CA GLU A 38 -1.85 5.28 6.66
C GLU A 38 -1.10 4.89 5.38
N LEU A 39 0.12 4.39 5.54
CA LEU A 39 0.94 3.80 4.49
C LEU A 39 1.06 2.30 4.78
N ASP A 40 0.77 1.46 3.78
CA ASP A 40 0.81 0.00 4.00
C ASP A 40 2.24 -0.50 4.13
N LEU A 41 3.13 -0.12 3.21
CA LEU A 41 4.55 -0.48 3.26
C LEU A 41 5.44 0.73 2.91
N VAL A 42 6.53 0.88 3.65
CA VAL A 42 7.62 1.80 3.35
C VAL A 42 8.86 0.99 3.07
N CYS A 43 9.46 1.18 1.90
CA CYS A 43 10.62 0.42 1.45
C CYS A 43 11.78 1.33 1.03
N ARG A 44 12.97 0.74 0.95
CA ARG A 44 14.18 1.33 0.37
C ARG A 44 14.59 0.56 -0.87
N ASP A 45 14.93 1.31 -1.90
CA ASP A 45 15.58 0.82 -3.12
C ASP A 45 16.85 1.63 -3.34
N GLY A 46 17.98 1.12 -2.85
CA GLY A 46 19.24 1.86 -2.79
C GLY A 46 19.08 3.22 -2.11
N GLY A 47 19.20 4.30 -2.89
CA GLY A 47 19.06 5.69 -2.46
C GLY A 47 17.61 6.20 -2.31
N ALA A 48 16.63 5.49 -2.87
CA ALA A 48 15.25 5.94 -2.97
C ALA A 48 14.34 5.39 -1.86
N TRP A 49 13.35 6.19 -1.47
CA TRP A 49 12.22 5.75 -0.65
C TRP A 49 11.05 5.35 -1.54
N VAL A 50 10.46 4.19 -1.27
CA VAL A 50 9.35 3.63 -2.04
C VAL A 50 8.16 3.43 -1.11
N PHE A 51 7.09 4.16 -1.38
CA PHE A 51 5.84 4.10 -0.61
C PHE A 51 4.80 3.29 -1.36
N VAL A 52 4.31 2.22 -0.75
CA VAL A 52 3.43 1.25 -1.42
C VAL A 52 2.09 1.18 -0.70
N GLU A 53 1.03 1.25 -1.49
CA GLU A 53 -0.32 0.92 -1.04
C GLU A 53 -0.77 -0.40 -1.68
N VAL A 54 -1.17 -1.35 -0.84
CA VAL A 54 -1.56 -2.71 -1.18
C VAL A 54 -3.07 -2.76 -1.34
N LYS A 55 -3.54 -3.13 -2.53
CA LYS A 55 -4.96 -3.33 -2.80
C LYS A 55 -5.26 -4.78 -3.10
N CYS A 56 -6.09 -5.40 -2.26
CA CYS A 56 -6.73 -6.66 -2.59
C CYS A 56 -8.11 -6.40 -3.18
N ARG A 57 -8.35 -6.84 -4.41
CA ARG A 57 -9.68 -6.81 -5.04
C ARG A 57 -10.08 -8.22 -5.46
N GLN A 58 -11.32 -8.60 -5.18
CA GLN A 58 -11.96 -9.73 -5.85
C GLN A 58 -12.35 -9.28 -7.25
N ALA A 59 -11.98 -10.03 -8.28
CA ALA A 59 -12.36 -9.71 -9.64
C ALA A 59 -13.90 -9.69 -9.74
N ARG A 60 -14.48 -8.54 -10.09
CA ARG A 60 -15.89 -8.39 -10.43
C ARG A 60 -15.98 -7.79 -11.83
N TRP A 61 -16.91 -8.30 -12.64
CA TRP A 61 -17.22 -7.73 -13.94
C TRP A 61 -17.83 -6.33 -13.76
N GLY A 62 -17.27 -5.32 -14.43
CA GLY A 62 -17.87 -3.97 -14.53
C GLY A 62 -17.21 -2.82 -13.75
N ASP A 63 -15.98 -2.96 -13.26
CA ASP A 63 -15.29 -1.84 -12.59
C ASP A 63 -15.08 -0.65 -13.56
N THR A 64 -15.75 0.47 -13.28
CA THR A 64 -15.71 1.78 -13.98
C THR A 64 -15.47 2.90 -12.94
N PRO A 65 -15.51 4.19 -13.33
CA PRO A 65 -14.38 5.00 -13.79
C PRO A 65 -13.25 5.17 -12.74
N ALA A 66 -12.09 4.56 -13.00
CA ALA A 66 -10.96 4.51 -12.05
C ALA A 66 -10.20 5.85 -11.88
N ALA A 67 -10.19 6.70 -12.90
CA ALA A 67 -9.24 7.81 -13.01
C ALA A 67 -9.33 8.87 -11.89
N ALA A 68 -10.55 9.34 -11.57
CA ALA A 68 -10.73 10.39 -10.55
C ALA A 68 -10.40 9.89 -9.14
N VAL A 69 -10.75 8.63 -8.86
CA VAL A 69 -10.44 7.96 -7.60
C VAL A 69 -8.93 7.69 -7.50
N GLU A 70 -8.30 7.30 -8.59
CA GLU A 70 -6.86 7.09 -8.69
C GLU A 70 -6.06 8.38 -8.44
N TRP A 71 -6.49 9.50 -9.01
CA TRP A 71 -5.85 10.79 -8.76
C TRP A 71 -5.92 11.23 -7.30
N ARG A 72 -7.10 11.10 -6.67
CA ARG A 72 -7.26 11.41 -5.23
C ARG A 72 -6.39 10.50 -4.35
N LYS A 73 -6.33 9.20 -4.67
CA LYS A 73 -5.48 8.23 -3.98
C LYS A 73 -4.00 8.59 -4.10
N ARG A 74 -3.53 8.88 -5.32
CA ARG A 74 -2.14 9.27 -5.56
C ARG A 74 -1.75 10.55 -4.80
N ARG A 75 -2.63 11.56 -4.81
CA ARG A 75 -2.38 12.82 -4.10
C ARG A 75 -2.35 12.64 -2.57
N ARG A 76 -3.17 11.72 -2.03
CA ARG A 76 -3.09 11.34 -0.61
C ARG A 76 -1.76 10.64 -0.31
N LEU A 77 -1.36 9.67 -1.13
CA LEU A 77 -0.12 8.91 -0.95
C LEU A 77 1.10 9.83 -0.94
N VAL A 78 1.16 10.80 -1.87
CA VAL A 78 2.24 11.80 -1.91
C VAL A 78 2.30 12.62 -0.62
N ARG A 79 1.17 13.04 -0.07
CA ARG A 79 1.14 13.80 1.19
C ARG A 79 1.63 12.97 2.38
N LEU A 80 1.26 11.69 2.44
CA LEU A 80 1.71 10.80 3.50
C LEU A 80 3.21 10.50 3.37
N ALA A 81 3.69 10.28 2.15
CA ALA A 81 5.13 10.14 1.86
C ALA A 81 5.93 11.38 2.29
N GLN A 82 5.42 12.58 2.01
CA GLN A 82 6.03 13.84 2.45
C GLN A 82 6.02 14.02 3.97
N HIS A 83 5.07 13.43 4.67
CA HIS A 83 4.99 13.52 6.14
C HIS A 83 5.87 12.48 6.83
N TYR A 84 6.15 11.37 6.16
CA TYR A 84 7.06 10.33 6.66
C TYR A 84 8.53 10.75 6.62
N LEU A 85 8.93 11.50 5.59
CA LEU A 85 10.28 12.04 5.40
C LEU A 85 10.54 13.25 6.29
#